data_AF-A0AAW2XTB8-F1
#
_entry.id   AF-A0AAW2XTB8-F1
#
_cell.length_a   1.000
_cell.length_b   1.000
_cell.length_c   1.000
_cell.angle_alpha   90.00
_cell.angle_beta   90.00
_cell.angle_gamma   90.00
#
_symmetry.space_group_name_H-M   'P 1'
#
loop_
_entity.id
_entity.type
_entity.pdbx_description
1 polymer ?
#
loop_
_entity_poly.entity_id
_entity_poly.type
_entity_poly.pdbx_seq_one_letter_code
_entity_poly.pdbx_strand_id
1 'polypeptide(L)'
;MHGFGYDSSSDDYKVVTLSSCQRVTFVDVYSVKRGVWKRVGISPYSHVFPHLSSWVTFRKSICPGTFVNGAIHWLVPGREPGSPSVIAAFNLANEVFVEIPAPSGVDMLNILLNKLVVRGGCLCLLYTREHGQTDVWTMEEYGLKESWTKFTIHDDIRRPLGWLGDEEVVLLTTCEALVVYNRTNGKLRSMVVDGHRPVLDGCNFMESFVSTASIGPRSKT
;
A
#
# COMPACT_ATOMS: atom_id res chain seq x y z
N MET A 1 -1.35 -12.18 0.28
CA MET A 1 -1.54 -10.73 0.06
C MET A 1 -2.63 -10.51 -0.96
N HIS A 2 -3.23 -9.32 -0.99
CA HIS A 2 -4.24 -8.96 -1.98
C HIS A 2 -4.16 -7.46 -2.29
N GLY A 3 -4.92 -7.03 -3.29
CA GLY A 3 -5.14 -5.63 -3.60
C GLY A 3 -6.36 -5.45 -4.50
N PHE A 4 -6.83 -4.21 -4.60
CA PHE A 4 -8.00 -3.85 -5.38
C PHE A 4 -7.73 -2.55 -6.13
N GLY A 5 -8.22 -2.45 -7.35
CA GLY A 5 -8.05 -1.24 -8.14
C GLY A 5 -8.93 -1.21 -9.38
N TYR A 6 -8.93 -0.05 -10.04
CA TYR A 6 -9.68 0.18 -11.27
C TYR A 6 -8.77 0.05 -12.49
N ASP A 7 -9.21 -0.72 -13.48
CA ASP A 7 -8.60 -0.84 -14.80
C ASP A 7 -9.38 0.00 -15.80
N SER A 8 -8.86 1.18 -16.12
CA SER A 8 -9.48 2.09 -17.08
C SER A 8 -9.50 1.56 -18.51
N SER A 9 -8.60 0.63 -18.86
CA SER A 9 -8.53 0.08 -20.22
C SER A 9 -9.70 -0.86 -20.54
N SER A 10 -10.26 -1.50 -19.52
CA SER A 10 -11.40 -2.42 -19.65
C SER A 10 -12.67 -1.92 -18.95
N ASP A 11 -12.60 -0.74 -18.31
CA ASP A 11 -13.67 -0.15 -17.51
C ASP A 11 -14.20 -1.19 -16.50
N ASP A 12 -13.29 -1.69 -15.67
CA ASP A 12 -13.54 -2.77 -14.72
C ASP A 12 -12.78 -2.54 -13.41
N TYR A 13 -13.40 -2.98 -12.32
CA TYR A 13 -12.72 -3.13 -11.04
C TYR A 13 -12.13 -4.52 -10.93
N LYS A 14 -10.89 -4.61 -10.47
CA LYS A 14 -10.18 -5.88 -10.32
C LYS A 14 -9.72 -6.08 -8.89
N VAL A 15 -9.90 -7.30 -8.39
CA VAL A 15 -9.25 -7.79 -7.17
C VAL A 15 -8.08 -8.66 -7.58
N VAL A 16 -6.90 -8.39 -7.05
CA VAL A 16 -5.70 -9.21 -7.27
C VAL A 16 -5.37 -9.92 -5.97
N THR A 17 -5.17 -11.24 -6.03
CA THR A 17 -4.74 -12.03 -4.90
C THR A 17 -3.43 -12.73 -5.22
N LEU A 18 -2.53 -12.71 -4.23
CA LEU A 18 -1.21 -13.33 -4.29
C LEU A 18 -1.18 -14.44 -3.25
N SER A 19 -1.17 -15.67 -3.74
CA SER A 19 -1.17 -16.89 -2.92
C SER A 19 0.14 -17.65 -3.11
N SER A 20 0.80 -18.01 -2.01
CA SER A 20 2.09 -18.70 -2.06
C SER A 20 1.95 -20.17 -1.70
N CYS A 21 2.50 -21.05 -2.53
CA CYS A 21 2.58 -22.48 -2.29
C CYS A 21 3.94 -22.99 -2.78
N GLN A 22 4.64 -23.77 -1.95
CA GLN A 22 5.95 -24.36 -2.30
C GLN A 22 6.97 -23.33 -2.88
N ARG A 23 7.02 -22.12 -2.29
CA ARG A 23 7.87 -20.98 -2.72
C ARG A 23 7.49 -20.34 -4.06
N VAL A 24 6.44 -20.82 -4.73
CA VAL A 24 5.86 -20.19 -5.90
C VAL A 24 4.73 -19.27 -5.45
N THR A 25 4.65 -18.06 -5.99
CA THR A 25 3.50 -17.17 -5.76
C THR A 25 2.63 -17.08 -6.99
N PHE A 26 1.41 -17.59 -6.88
CA PHE A 26 0.39 -17.48 -7.92
C PHE A 26 -0.33 -16.14 -7.85
N VAL A 27 -0.67 -15.64 -9.03
CA VAL A 27 -1.39 -14.38 -9.21
C VAL A 27 -2.74 -14.72 -9.80
N ASP A 28 -3.77 -14.46 -9.02
CA ASP A 28 -5.17 -14.66 -9.42
C ASP A 28 -5.87 -13.30 -9.43
N VAL A 29 -6.63 -13.03 -10.49
CA VAL A 29 -7.31 -11.76 -10.74
C VAL A 29 -8.81 -12.03 -10.87
N TYR A 30 -9.61 -11.32 -10.09
CA TYR A 30 -11.06 -11.27 -10.21
C TYR A 30 -11.46 -10.05 -11.02
N SER A 31 -12.28 -10.26 -12.04
CA SER A 31 -12.98 -9.18 -12.75
C SER A 31 -14.35 -8.98 -12.10
N VAL A 32 -14.62 -7.78 -11.57
CA VAL A 32 -15.91 -7.47 -10.94
C VAL A 32 -17.02 -7.43 -12.00
N LYS A 33 -16.76 -6.80 -13.14
CA LYS A 33 -17.70 -6.68 -14.27
C LYS A 33 -18.09 -8.04 -14.83
N ARG A 34 -17.14 -8.98 -14.95
CA ARG A 34 -17.40 -10.33 -15.48
C ARG A 34 -17.82 -11.33 -14.40
N GLY A 35 -17.54 -11.04 -13.14
CA GLY A 35 -17.84 -11.91 -12.01
C GLY A 35 -17.00 -13.19 -11.96
N VAL A 36 -15.80 -13.20 -12.53
CA VAL A 36 -14.97 -14.42 -12.68
C VAL A 36 -13.54 -14.22 -12.19
N TRP A 37 -12.99 -15.26 -11.57
CA TRP A 37 -11.56 -15.38 -11.26
C TRP A 37 -10.81 -15.98 -12.43
N LYS A 38 -9.58 -15.50 -12.67
CA LYS A 38 -8.62 -16.13 -13.56
C LYS A 38 -7.23 -16.13 -12.94
N ARG A 39 -6.48 -17.21 -13.18
CA ARG A 39 -5.04 -17.24 -12.90
C ARG A 39 -4.31 -16.58 -14.05
N VAL A 40 -3.55 -15.51 -13.78
CA VAL A 40 -2.79 -14.80 -14.81
C VAL A 40 -1.35 -15.30 -14.90
N GLY A 41 -0.82 -15.90 -13.82
CA GLY A 41 0.49 -16.52 -13.85
C GLY A 41 1.16 -16.64 -12.50
N ILE A 42 2.49 -16.62 -12.53
CA ILE A 42 3.36 -16.67 -11.36
C ILE A 42 4.06 -15.32 -11.23
N SER A 43 4.10 -14.79 -10.01
CA SER A 43 4.83 -13.56 -9.72
C SER A 43 6.35 -13.80 -9.86
N PRO A 44 7.10 -12.88 -10.50
CA PRO A 44 8.57 -12.94 -10.53
C PRO A 44 9.21 -12.58 -9.18
N TYR A 45 8.42 -12.08 -8.23
CA TYR A 45 8.85 -11.72 -6.88
C TYR A 45 8.37 -12.73 -5.84
N SER A 46 9.17 -12.94 -4.80
CA SER A 46 8.72 -13.66 -3.61
C SER A 46 7.80 -12.76 -2.80
N HIS A 47 6.63 -13.26 -2.47
CA HIS A 47 5.65 -12.59 -1.60
C HIS A 47 5.59 -13.23 -0.21
N VAL A 48 6.63 -14.02 0.11
CA VAL A 48 6.84 -14.65 1.40
C VAL A 48 7.93 -13.88 2.14
N PHE A 49 7.76 -13.68 3.44
CA PHE A 49 8.69 -12.93 4.29
C PHE A 49 9.44 -13.86 5.25
N PRO A 50 10.41 -14.68 4.76
CA PRO A 50 11.02 -15.75 5.54
C PRO A 50 11.86 -15.26 6.74
N HIS A 51 12.33 -14.01 6.69
CA HIS A 51 13.14 -13.40 7.76
C HIS A 51 12.32 -12.60 8.79
N LEU A 52 11.00 -12.50 8.61
CA LEU A 52 10.12 -11.82 9.55
C LEU A 52 9.44 -12.82 10.49
N SER A 53 9.17 -12.40 11.72
CA SER A 53 8.43 -13.23 12.68
C SER A 53 7.04 -13.57 12.15
N SER A 54 6.47 -14.72 12.54
CA SER A 54 5.17 -15.17 12.05
C SER A 54 4.06 -14.12 12.22
N TRP A 55 4.10 -13.34 13.31
CA TRP A 55 3.17 -12.23 13.54
C TRP A 55 3.33 -11.09 12.53
N VAL A 56 4.56 -10.68 12.25
CA VAL A 56 4.85 -9.62 11.28
C VAL A 56 4.50 -10.07 9.87
N THR A 57 4.82 -11.30 9.51
CA THR A 57 4.45 -11.93 8.24
C THR A 57 2.92 -11.99 8.07
N PHE A 58 2.20 -12.37 9.12
CA PHE A 58 0.73 -12.36 9.12
C PHE A 58 0.17 -10.95 8.87
N ARG A 59 0.68 -9.94 9.60
CA ARG A 59 0.29 -8.54 9.40
C ARG A 59 0.55 -8.05 7.97
N LYS A 60 1.68 -8.43 7.38
CA LYS A 60 1.98 -8.08 5.98
C LYS A 60 1.06 -8.77 4.98
N SER A 61 0.64 -10.00 5.27
CA SER A 61 -0.29 -10.74 4.40
C SER A 61 -1.68 -10.11 4.34
N ILE A 62 -2.14 -9.49 5.44
CA ILE A 62 -3.45 -8.83 5.54
C ILE A 62 -3.46 -7.38 5.03
N CYS A 63 -2.31 -6.70 4.99
CA CYS A 63 -2.23 -5.35 4.42
C CYS A 63 -2.52 -5.40 2.91
N PRO A 64 -3.51 -4.63 2.41
CA PRO A 64 -3.79 -4.55 0.98
C PRO A 64 -2.66 -3.81 0.25
N GLY A 65 -2.46 -4.15 -1.02
CA GLY A 65 -1.62 -3.39 -1.93
C GLY A 65 -2.15 -1.98 -2.18
N THR A 66 -1.25 -1.07 -2.54
CA THR A 66 -1.57 0.34 -2.75
C THR A 66 -1.88 0.61 -4.22
N PHE A 67 -3.12 0.99 -4.54
CA PHE A 67 -3.55 1.25 -5.91
C PHE A 67 -3.34 2.71 -6.32
N VAL A 68 -2.52 2.95 -7.34
CA VAL A 68 -2.31 4.28 -7.94
C VAL A 68 -1.85 4.11 -9.39
N ASN A 69 -2.23 5.04 -10.26
CA ASN A 69 -1.83 5.06 -11.67
C ASN A 69 -2.04 3.72 -12.43
N GLY A 70 -3.20 3.08 -12.21
CA GLY A 70 -3.57 1.83 -12.90
C GLY A 70 -2.83 0.57 -12.42
N ALA A 71 -2.03 0.67 -11.36
CA ALA A 71 -1.29 -0.45 -10.81
C ALA A 71 -1.45 -0.58 -9.29
N ILE A 72 -1.29 -1.81 -8.79
CA ILE A 72 -1.30 -2.10 -7.36
C ILE A 72 0.14 -2.36 -6.90
N HIS A 73 0.55 -1.75 -5.81
CA HIS A 73 1.94 -1.70 -5.35
C HIS A 73 2.14 -2.41 -4.02
N TRP A 74 3.25 -3.14 -3.90
CA TRP A 74 3.68 -3.78 -2.66
C TRP A 74 5.19 -3.60 -2.45
N LEU A 75 5.59 -3.51 -1.18
CA LEU A 75 6.98 -3.72 -0.78
C LEU A 75 7.20 -5.21 -0.61
N VAL A 76 8.09 -5.78 -1.41
CA VAL A 76 8.34 -7.22 -1.47
C VAL A 76 9.84 -7.51 -1.40
N PRO A 77 10.24 -8.67 -0.85
CA PRO A 77 11.62 -9.12 -0.92
C PRO A 77 12.14 -9.10 -2.36
N GLY A 78 13.45 -8.88 -2.49
CA GLY A 78 14.14 -8.98 -3.77
C GLY A 78 14.03 -10.39 -4.36
N ARG A 79 14.33 -10.51 -5.66
CA ARG A 79 14.17 -11.76 -6.42
C ARG A 79 15.11 -12.86 -5.93
N GLU A 80 16.29 -12.47 -5.49
CA GLU A 80 17.33 -13.37 -5.02
C GLU A 80 17.56 -13.22 -3.51
N PRO A 81 17.95 -14.30 -2.80
CA PRO A 81 18.34 -14.20 -1.40
C PRO A 81 19.44 -13.16 -1.20
N GLY A 82 19.22 -12.20 -0.28
CA GLY A 82 20.17 -11.12 0.00
C GLY A 82 20.10 -9.92 -0.96
N SER A 83 19.31 -9.99 -2.04
CA SER A 83 19.05 -8.82 -2.88
C SER A 83 18.16 -7.79 -2.15
N PRO A 84 18.33 -6.49 -2.41
CA PRO A 84 17.46 -5.46 -1.85
C PRO A 84 15.99 -5.73 -2.17
N SER A 85 15.11 -5.37 -1.23
CA SER A 85 13.67 -5.39 -1.49
C SER A 85 13.32 -4.40 -2.59
N VAL A 86 12.13 -4.55 -3.17
CA VAL A 86 11.68 -3.71 -4.28
C VAL A 86 10.25 -3.23 -4.06
N ILE A 87 9.88 -2.18 -4.79
CA ILE A 87 8.49 -1.78 -4.98
C ILE A 87 7.99 -2.50 -6.22
N ALA A 88 7.26 -3.60 -6.03
CA ALA A 88 6.63 -4.34 -7.13
C ALA A 88 5.24 -3.75 -7.42
N ALA A 89 4.97 -3.44 -8.68
CA ALA A 89 3.70 -2.93 -9.15
C ALA A 89 3.06 -3.91 -10.13
N PHE A 90 1.84 -4.34 -9.87
CA PHE A 90 1.05 -5.14 -10.81
C PHE A 90 0.14 -4.23 -11.62
N ASN A 91 0.42 -4.09 -12.91
CA ASN A 91 -0.38 -3.29 -13.84
C ASN A 91 -1.70 -4.02 -14.14
N LEU A 92 -2.84 -3.36 -13.90
CA LEU A 92 -4.15 -4.01 -14.05
C LEU A 92 -4.60 -4.17 -15.51
N ALA A 93 -4.14 -3.31 -16.42
CA ALA A 93 -4.50 -3.36 -17.83
C ALA A 93 -3.79 -4.53 -18.54
N ASN A 94 -2.47 -4.62 -18.35
CA ASN A 94 -1.62 -5.61 -19.02
C ASN A 94 -1.41 -6.87 -18.18
N GLU A 95 -1.80 -6.86 -16.91
CA GLU A 95 -1.71 -7.99 -15.97
C GLU A 95 -0.29 -8.54 -15.78
N VAL A 96 0.68 -7.61 -15.75
CA VAL A 96 2.10 -7.89 -15.57
C VAL A 96 2.69 -7.12 -14.39
N PHE A 97 3.74 -7.68 -13.80
CA PHE A 97 4.53 -6.97 -12.81
C PHE A 97 5.59 -6.10 -13.46
N VAL A 98 5.74 -4.89 -12.93
CA VAL A 98 6.84 -3.97 -13.19
C VAL A 98 7.46 -3.54 -11.87
N GLU A 99 8.72 -3.13 -11.92
CA GLU A 99 9.41 -2.58 -10.77
C GLU A 99 9.34 -1.06 -10.79
N ILE A 100 9.06 -0.45 -9.63
CA ILE A 100 9.05 0.99 -9.47
C ILE A 100 10.34 1.42 -8.78
N PRO A 101 11.05 2.44 -9.29
CA PRO A 101 12.29 2.87 -8.70
C PRO A 101 12.06 3.45 -7.30
N ALA A 102 12.84 2.97 -6.33
CA ALA A 102 12.86 3.51 -4.98
C ALA A 102 13.63 4.84 -4.90
N PRO A 103 13.32 5.71 -3.91
CA PRO A 103 14.07 6.94 -3.67
C PRO A 103 15.52 6.65 -3.25
N SER A 104 16.48 7.46 -3.71
CA SER A 104 17.93 7.25 -3.48
C SER A 104 18.39 7.31 -2.01
N GLY A 105 17.54 7.82 -1.10
CA GLY A 105 17.86 7.99 0.32
C GLY A 105 17.24 6.94 1.24
N VAL A 106 16.77 5.81 0.69
CA VAL A 106 16.10 4.74 1.44
C VAL A 106 16.91 3.46 1.41
N ASP A 107 17.10 2.85 2.58
CA ASP A 107 17.65 1.51 2.68
C ASP A 107 16.58 0.47 2.33
N MET A 108 16.71 -0.12 1.14
CA MET A 108 15.81 -1.14 0.63
C MET A 108 16.06 -2.53 1.24
N LEU A 109 17.13 -2.74 2.02
CA LEU A 109 17.34 -4.01 2.73
C LEU A 109 16.36 -4.18 3.89
N ASN A 110 16.03 -3.09 4.59
CA ASN A 110 15.18 -3.10 5.79
C ASN A 110 13.78 -2.49 5.56
N ILE A 111 13.39 -2.30 4.30
CA ILE A 111 12.16 -1.57 3.94
C ILE A 111 10.87 -2.34 4.23
N LEU A 112 10.92 -3.65 4.45
CA LEU A 112 9.73 -4.51 4.43
C LEU A 112 8.74 -4.23 5.56
N LEU A 113 9.09 -3.48 6.61
CA LEU A 113 8.16 -3.05 7.66
C LEU A 113 7.45 -1.74 7.34
N ASN A 114 7.97 -0.99 6.36
CA ASN A 114 7.43 0.29 5.92
C ASN A 114 6.15 0.11 5.10
N LYS A 115 5.50 1.23 4.79
CA LYS A 115 4.19 1.25 4.12
C LYS A 115 4.23 2.10 2.86
N LEU A 116 3.55 1.62 1.84
CA LEU A 116 3.13 2.42 0.70
C LEU A 116 1.72 2.95 0.98
N VAL A 117 1.47 4.18 0.57
CA VAL A 117 0.16 4.84 0.65
C VAL A 117 -0.05 5.72 -0.59
N VAL A 118 -1.28 6.18 -0.79
CA VAL A 118 -1.60 7.16 -1.85
C VAL A 118 -1.94 8.48 -1.21
N ARG A 119 -1.52 9.57 -1.84
CA ARG A 119 -1.93 10.93 -1.47
C ARG A 119 -1.97 11.80 -2.72
N GLY A 120 -3.09 12.50 -2.93
CA GLY A 120 -3.23 13.41 -4.08
C GLY A 120 -2.95 12.72 -5.42
N GLY A 121 -3.28 11.42 -5.55
CA GLY A 121 -2.97 10.62 -6.74
C GLY A 121 -1.50 10.21 -6.90
N CYS A 122 -0.61 10.54 -5.94
CA CYS A 122 0.79 10.18 -5.95
C CYS A 122 1.07 8.94 -5.09
N LEU A 123 2.06 8.13 -5.48
CA LEU A 123 2.57 7.05 -4.65
C LEU A 123 3.47 7.63 -3.56
N CYS A 124 3.21 7.29 -2.31
CA CYS A 124 4.02 7.69 -1.17
C CYS A 124 4.63 6.48 -0.46
N LEU A 125 5.85 6.67 0.04
CA LEU A 125 6.54 5.71 0.89
C LEU A 125 6.77 6.33 2.28
N LEU A 126 6.29 5.64 3.30
CA LEU A 126 6.44 6.02 4.70
C LEU A 126 7.63 5.25 5.27
N TYR A 127 8.76 5.93 5.42
CA TYR A 127 10.05 5.35 5.80
C TYR A 127 10.43 5.73 7.24
N THR A 128 10.31 4.79 8.17
CA THR A 128 10.72 4.98 9.57
C THR A 128 12.23 4.74 9.72
N ARG A 129 12.94 5.74 10.23
CA ARG A 129 14.37 5.74 10.55
C ARG A 129 14.63 5.09 11.90
N GLU A 130 15.86 4.66 12.14
CA GLU A 130 16.29 4.01 13.40
C GLU A 130 16.10 4.90 14.64
N HIS A 131 16.11 6.23 14.49
CA HIS A 131 15.94 7.19 15.58
C HIS A 131 14.49 7.65 15.79
N GLY A 132 13.50 6.89 15.31
CA GLY A 132 12.06 7.15 15.49
C GLY A 132 11.46 8.18 14.53
N GLN A 133 12.28 8.91 13.77
CA GLN A 133 11.82 9.84 12.74
C GLN A 133 11.20 9.10 11.56
N THR A 134 10.17 9.68 10.93
CA THR A 134 9.57 9.12 9.72
C THR A 134 9.74 10.08 8.55
N ASP A 135 10.43 9.64 7.51
CA ASP A 135 10.45 10.31 6.20
C ASP A 135 9.20 9.91 5.42
N VAL A 136 8.50 10.90 4.88
CA VAL A 136 7.39 10.71 3.95
C VAL A 136 7.89 11.07 2.57
N TRP A 137 8.17 10.06 1.77
CA TRP A 137 8.56 10.20 0.37
C TRP A 137 7.32 10.24 -0.52
N THR A 138 7.27 11.15 -1.49
CA THR A 138 6.19 11.28 -2.47
C THR A 138 6.77 11.28 -3.88
N MET A 139 6.26 10.41 -4.74
CA MET A 139 6.63 10.33 -6.16
C MET A 139 5.71 11.29 -6.94
N GLU A 140 6.19 12.50 -7.17
CA GLU A 140 5.43 13.56 -7.85
C GLU A 140 5.16 13.20 -9.32
N GLU A 141 6.10 12.50 -9.97
CA GLU A 141 5.94 11.97 -11.31
C GLU A 141 6.07 10.45 -11.29
N TYR A 142 4.95 9.77 -11.55
CA TYR A 142 4.89 8.32 -11.42
C TYR A 142 5.93 7.60 -12.31
N GLY A 143 6.73 6.73 -11.69
CA GLY A 143 7.76 5.94 -12.36
C GLY A 143 9.11 6.65 -12.52
N LEU A 144 9.19 7.97 -12.27
CA LEU A 144 10.44 8.72 -12.36
C LEU A 144 11.15 8.76 -10.99
N LYS A 145 12.37 8.25 -10.93
CA LYS A 145 13.15 8.15 -9.68
C LYS A 145 13.50 9.53 -9.11
N GLU A 146 13.78 10.48 -9.98
CA GLU A 146 14.21 11.83 -9.64
C GLU A 146 13.05 12.68 -9.07
N SER A 147 11.80 12.24 -9.27
CA SER A 147 10.60 12.94 -8.80
C SER A 147 10.27 12.70 -7.33
N TRP A 148 10.99 11.79 -6.67
CA TRP A 148 10.79 11.53 -5.25
C TRP A 148 11.19 12.74 -4.41
N THR A 149 10.22 13.41 -3.82
CA THR A 149 10.42 14.45 -2.81
C THR A 149 10.17 13.88 -1.42
N LYS A 150 10.69 14.53 -0.37
CA LYS A 150 10.43 14.11 1.00
C LYS A 150 10.25 15.25 1.98
N PHE A 151 9.53 14.97 3.05
CA PHE A 151 9.60 15.72 4.31
C PHE A 151 9.76 14.73 5.47
N THR A 152 10.28 15.21 6.61
CA THR A 152 10.55 14.37 7.79
C THR A 152 9.66 14.80 8.94
N ILE A 153 9.09 13.81 9.64
CA ILE A 153 8.34 14.01 10.88
C ILE A 153 9.24 13.63 12.05
N HIS A 154 9.45 14.58 12.97
CA HIS A 154 10.43 14.51 14.06
C HIS A 154 9.82 14.09 15.42
N ASP A 155 8.90 13.13 15.41
CA ASP A 155 8.24 12.63 16.62
C ASP A 155 8.27 11.10 16.69
N ASP A 156 8.07 10.54 17.89
CA ASP A 156 8.12 9.09 18.16
C ASP A 156 6.90 8.36 17.56
N ILE A 157 6.95 8.20 16.25
CA ILE A 157 5.85 7.72 15.42
C ILE A 157 6.10 6.26 15.08
N ARG A 158 5.17 5.40 15.50
CA ARG A 158 5.22 3.98 15.21
C ARG A 158 4.88 3.69 13.76
N ARG A 159 3.87 4.37 13.20
CA ARG A 159 3.52 4.31 11.77
C ARG A 159 2.46 5.35 11.41
N PRO A 160 2.53 5.95 10.21
CA PRO A 160 1.39 6.65 9.66
C PRO A 160 0.26 5.67 9.32
N LEU A 161 -0.97 6.13 9.51
CA LEU A 161 -2.18 5.36 9.22
C LEU A 161 -2.85 5.82 7.93
N GLY A 162 -2.78 7.12 7.62
CA GLY A 162 -3.39 7.70 6.43
C GLY A 162 -3.32 9.22 6.43
N TRP A 163 -3.91 9.83 5.41
CA TRP A 163 -4.02 11.28 5.28
C TRP A 163 -5.39 11.76 5.73
N LEU A 164 -5.44 12.94 6.34
CA LEU A 164 -6.67 13.65 6.70
C LEU A 164 -6.68 14.98 5.92
N GLY A 165 -7.23 14.96 4.71
CA GLY A 165 -7.10 16.06 3.76
C GLY A 165 -5.67 16.26 3.26
N ASP A 166 -5.37 17.46 2.76
CA ASP A 166 -4.11 17.72 2.06
C ASP A 166 -2.96 18.02 3.01
N GLU A 167 -3.22 18.67 4.13
CA GLU A 167 -2.15 19.17 5.01
C GLU A 167 -1.84 18.25 6.18
N GLU A 168 -2.70 17.26 6.45
CA GLU A 168 -2.67 16.53 7.70
C GLU A 168 -2.49 15.03 7.50
N VAL A 169 -1.67 14.43 8.37
CA VAL A 169 -1.41 12.99 8.41
C VAL A 169 -1.92 12.44 9.72
N VAL A 170 -2.70 11.37 9.68
CA VAL A 170 -3.06 10.57 10.86
C VAL A 170 -1.94 9.57 11.13
N LEU A 171 -1.43 9.61 12.35
CA LEU A 171 -0.29 8.84 12.80
C LEU A 171 -0.66 8.02 14.03
N LEU A 172 -0.09 6.83 14.14
CA LEU A 172 -0.07 6.03 15.36
C LEU A 172 1.30 6.20 16.02
N THR A 173 1.33 6.63 17.28
CA THR A 173 2.56 6.75 18.06
C THR A 173 2.98 5.40 18.65
N THR A 174 4.21 5.33 19.18
CA THR A 174 4.71 4.17 19.93
C THR A 174 3.87 3.85 21.17
N CYS A 175 3.23 4.85 21.76
CA CYS A 175 2.30 4.71 22.89
C CYS A 175 0.87 4.28 22.47
N GLU A 176 0.66 3.85 21.23
CA GLU A 176 -0.65 3.50 20.66
C GLU A 176 -1.67 4.66 20.74
N ALA A 177 -1.18 5.91 20.68
CA ALA A 177 -2.02 7.09 20.57
C ALA A 177 -2.18 7.50 19.10
N LEU A 178 -3.38 7.96 18.74
CA LEU A 178 -3.62 8.60 17.46
C LEU A 178 -3.30 10.09 17.56
N VAL A 179 -2.49 10.57 16.62
CA VAL A 179 -2.13 11.99 16.49
C VAL A 179 -2.29 12.45 15.04
N VAL A 180 -2.61 13.72 14.86
CA VAL A 180 -2.68 14.37 13.56
C VAL A 180 -1.49 15.32 13.44
N TYR A 181 -0.66 15.12 12.42
CA TYR A 181 0.46 16.00 12.07
C TYR A 181 0.07 16.94 10.96
N ASN A 182 0.11 18.26 11.22
CA ASN A 182 -0.04 19.28 10.19
C ASN A 182 1.35 19.63 9.64
N ARG A 183 1.55 19.38 8.35
CA ARG A 183 2.84 19.57 7.69
C ARG A 183 3.18 21.05 7.44
N THR A 184 2.17 21.91 7.34
CA THR A 184 2.33 23.33 7.02
C THR A 184 2.96 24.09 8.20
N ASN A 185 2.57 23.74 9.42
CA ASN A 185 3.10 24.35 10.64
C ASN A 185 3.95 23.41 11.51
N GLY A 186 4.07 22.14 11.12
CA GLY A 186 4.85 21.12 11.82
C GLY A 186 4.27 20.69 13.18
N LYS A 187 3.00 20.98 13.46
CA LYS A 187 2.39 20.68 14.77
C LYS A 187 1.68 19.34 14.80
N LEU A 188 1.79 18.66 15.94
CA LEU A 188 0.96 17.52 16.30
C LEU A 188 -0.24 17.95 17.16
N ARG A 189 -1.37 17.28 16.97
CA ARG A 189 -2.50 17.29 17.91
C ARG A 189 -3.01 15.88 18.16
N SER A 190 -3.54 15.62 19.35
CA SER A 190 -4.17 14.33 19.64
C SER A 190 -5.45 14.17 18.80
N MET A 191 -5.65 12.98 18.25
CA MET A 191 -6.92 12.59 17.63
C MET A 191 -7.75 11.83 18.64
N VAL A 192 -8.88 12.41 19.04
CA VAL A 192 -9.84 11.74 19.91
C VAL A 192 -10.81 10.96 19.02
N VAL A 193 -10.87 9.65 19.22
CA VAL A 193 -11.84 8.75 18.57
C VAL A 193 -12.64 8.08 19.67
N ASP A 194 -13.97 8.23 19.63
CA ASP A 194 -14.85 7.58 20.60
C ASP A 194 -14.94 6.06 20.31
N GLY A 195 -14.59 5.24 21.31
CA GLY A 195 -14.64 3.77 21.21
C GLY A 195 -13.58 3.05 22.07
N HIS A 196 -13.82 1.76 22.34
CA HIS A 196 -12.83 0.90 23.01
C HIS A 196 -11.60 0.76 22.10
N ARG A 197 -10.38 0.73 22.65
CA ARG A 197 -9.12 0.69 21.87
C ARG A 197 -8.60 -0.76 21.71
N PRO A 198 -9.05 -1.59 20.76
CA PRO A 198 -8.24 -2.72 20.34
C PRO A 198 -7.19 -2.24 19.33
N VAL A 199 -6.08 -2.96 19.30
CA VAL A 199 -5.01 -2.94 18.29
C VAL A 199 -5.41 -2.25 16.98
N LEU A 200 -4.97 -1.01 16.79
CA LEU A 200 -5.35 -0.17 15.66
C LEU A 200 -4.63 -0.63 14.40
N ASP A 201 -5.33 -1.30 13.50
CA ASP A 201 -4.91 -1.45 12.10
C ASP A 201 -5.75 -0.54 11.22
N GLY A 202 -5.12 0.50 10.67
CA GLY A 202 -5.74 1.45 9.76
C GLY A 202 -5.47 1.03 8.32
N CYS A 203 -6.54 0.86 7.55
CA CYS A 203 -6.50 0.79 6.10
C CYS A 203 -6.95 2.13 5.54
N ASN A 204 -6.28 2.62 4.49
CA ASN A 204 -6.75 3.81 3.78
C ASN A 204 -8.05 3.48 3.04
N PHE A 205 -9.10 4.25 3.31
CA PHE A 205 -10.30 4.27 2.49
C PHE A 205 -10.09 5.32 1.40
N MET A 206 -10.12 4.90 0.13
CA MET A 206 -10.22 5.82 -1.00
C MET A 206 -11.69 5.88 -1.40
N GLU A 207 -12.29 7.07 -1.33
CA GLU A 207 -13.65 7.29 -1.79
C GLU A 207 -13.69 7.10 -3.31
N SER A 208 -14.53 6.18 -3.80
CA SER A 208 -14.73 5.97 -5.23
C SER A 208 -15.67 7.03 -5.77
N PHE A 209 -15.17 7.94 -6.62
CA PHE A 209 -16.02 8.88 -7.38
C PHE A 209 -16.81 8.22 -8.51
N VAL A 210 -16.67 6.91 -8.73
CA VAL A 210 -17.44 6.19 -9.74
C VAL A 210 -18.76 5.72 -9.12
N SER A 211 -19.85 6.28 -9.64
CA SER A 211 -21.22 5.88 -9.29
C SER A 211 -21.40 4.39 -9.55
N THR A 212 -21.83 3.65 -8.53
CA THR A 212 -22.34 2.29 -8.73
C THR A 212 -23.70 2.42 -9.40
N ALA A 213 -23.73 2.31 -10.73
CA ALA A 213 -25.00 2.22 -11.44
C ALA A 213 -25.81 1.07 -10.83
N SER A 214 -27.00 1.41 -10.34
CA SER A 214 -27.92 0.56 -9.61
C SER A 214 -28.10 -0.81 -10.26
N ILE A 215 -27.77 -1.87 -9.52
CA ILE A 215 -28.21 -3.22 -9.87
C ILE A 215 -29.73 -3.24 -9.74
N GLY A 216 -30.43 -3.12 -10.87
CA GLY A 216 -31.88 -3.31 -10.93
C GLY A 216 -32.28 -4.73 -10.49
N PRO A 217 -33.49 -4.91 -9.94
CA PRO A 217 -33.92 -6.21 -9.42
C PRO A 217 -33.96 -7.24 -10.55
N ARG A 218 -33.24 -8.36 -10.36
CA ARG A 218 -33.37 -9.56 -11.21
C ARG A 218 -34.82 -10.04 -11.17
N SER A 219 -35.50 -9.99 -12.31
CA SER A 219 -36.78 -10.67 -12.52
C SER A 219 -36.58 -12.17 -12.36
N LYS A 220 -37.36 -12.78 -11.46
CA LYS A 220 -37.52 -14.23 -11.40
C LYS A 220 -38.45 -14.65 -12.54
N THR A 221 -37.98 -15.57 -13.38
CA THR A 221 -38.82 -16.49 -14.17
C THR A 221 -38.42 -17.90 -13.77
#